data_AF-A0A1W9JEZ3-F1
#
_entry.id   AF-A0A1W9JEZ3-F1
#
_cell.length_a   1.000
_cell.length_b   1.000
_cell.length_c   1.000
_cell.angle_alpha   90.00
_cell.angle_beta   90.00
_cell.angle_gamma   90.00
#
_symmetry.space_group_name_H-M   'P 1'
#
loop_
_entity.id
_entity.type
_entity.pdbx_description
1 polymer ?
#
loop_
_entity_poly.entity_id
_entity_poly.type
_entity_poly.pdbx_seq_one_letter_code
_entity_poly.pdbx_strand_id
1 'polypeptide(L)' 'MSDLDIQSPCIGVCSMDDLTGLCQGCYRTLEEIQQWWDLDSHQKKQVIHQVAEREAQLFD' A
#
# COMPACT_ATOMS: atom_id res chain seq x y z
N MET A 1 -24.74 5.62 0.69
CA MET A 1 -23.29 5.81 0.47
C MET A 1 -22.70 4.42 0.42
N SER A 2 -22.53 3.88 -0.78
CA SER A 2 -21.95 2.54 -0.97
C SER A 2 -20.77 2.70 -1.92
N ASP A 3 -19.82 3.54 -1.52
CA ASP A 3 -18.45 3.37 -1.99
C ASP A 3 -18.02 2.01 -1.47
N LEU A 4 -17.75 1.09 -2.41
CA LEU A 4 -17.14 -0.19 -2.10
C LEU A 4 -15.85 0.10 -1.33
N ASP A 5 -15.86 -0.14 -0.02
CA ASP A 5 -14.75 0.20 0.86
C ASP A 5 -13.54 -0.67 0.50
N ILE A 6 -12.65 -0.12 -0.32
CA ILE A 6 -11.42 -0.79 -0.74
C ILE A 6 -10.56 -0.98 0.50
N GLN A 7 -10.33 -2.25 0.86
CA GLN A 7 -9.60 -2.62 2.06
C GLN A 7 -8.13 -2.22 1.95
N SER A 8 -7.57 -1.75 3.06
CA SER A 8 -6.15 -1.43 3.15
C SER A 8 -5.31 -2.71 3.04
N PRO A 9 -4.19 -2.71 2.30
CA PRO A 9 -3.26 -3.85 2.27
C PRO A 9 -2.41 -3.95 3.55
N CYS A 10 -2.68 -3.13 4.58
CA CYS A 10 -1.93 -3.13 5.83
C CYS A 10 -2.17 -4.41 6.64
N ILE A 11 -1.09 -5.12 7.00
CA ILE A 11 -1.14 -6.31 7.85
C ILE A 11 -0.86 -6.02 9.34
N GLY A 12 -0.84 -4.74 9.73
CA GLY A 12 -0.54 -4.32 11.11
C GLY A 12 0.96 -4.31 11.48
N VAL A 13 1.83 -4.53 10.50
CA VAL A 13 3.29 -4.36 10.65
C VAL A 13 3.68 -3.00 10.09
N CYS A 14 4.26 -2.14 10.92
CA CYS A 14 4.78 -0.84 10.52
C CYS A 14 6.29 -0.82 10.76
N SER A 15 7.03 -1.35 9.78
CA SER A 15 8.50 -1.32 9.73
C SER A 15 8.89 -0.87 8.33
N MET A 16 9.62 0.22 8.23
CA MET A 16 10.10 0.74 6.94
C MET A 16 11.47 0.16 6.64
N ASP A 17 11.66 -0.26 5.41
CA ASP A 17 12.96 -0.63 4.88
C ASP A 17 13.67 0.62 4.36
N ASP A 18 14.79 0.99 4.98
CA ASP A 18 15.53 2.22 4.64
C ASP A 18 16.19 2.17 3.25
N LEU A 19 16.41 0.98 2.69
CA LEU A 19 17.05 0.82 1.37
C LEU A 19 16.04 1.03 0.24
N THR A 20 14.84 0.47 0.40
CA THR A 20 13.79 0.50 -0.61
C THR A 20 12.79 1.65 -0.39
N GLY A 21 12.69 2.18 0.82
CA GLY A 21 11.69 3.18 1.20
C GLY A 21 10.27 2.61 1.33
N LEU A 22 10.13 1.28 1.40
CA LEU A 22 8.85 0.59 1.47
C LEU A 22 8.58 0.01 2.86
N CYS A 23 7.31 -0.10 3.24
CA CYS A 23 6.91 -0.84 4.43
C CYS A 23 7.13 -2.34 4.19
N GLN A 24 7.86 -3.00 5.08
CA GLN A 24 8.19 -4.43 4.99
C GLN A 24 6.96 -5.34 5.12
N GLY A 25 5.84 -4.83 5.64
CA GLY A 25 4.60 -5.61 5.80
C GLY A 25 3.59 -5.44 4.67
N CYS A 26 3.47 -4.24 4.11
CA CYS A 26 2.44 -3.93 3.11
C CYS A 26 2.96 -3.29 1.82
N TYR A 27 4.28 -3.16 1.68
CA TYR A 27 5.01 -2.65 0.51
C TYR A 27 4.55 -1.28 -0.02
N ARG A 28 3.85 -0.52 0.82
CA ARG A 28 3.49 0.87 0.58
C ARG A 28 4.62 1.80 0.97
N THR A 29 4.71 2.94 0.29
CA THR A 29 5.55 4.05 0.72
C THR A 29 4.94 4.74 1.95
N LEU A 30 5.74 5.55 2.65
CA LEU A 30 5.25 6.33 3.78
C LEU A 30 4.14 7.33 3.35
N GLU A 31 4.24 7.89 2.15
CA GLU A 31 3.25 8.83 1.61
C GLU A 31 1.90 8.13 1.33
N GLU A 32 1.93 6.95 0.71
CA GLU A 32 0.73 6.13 0.47
C GLU A 32 0.06 5.69 1.79
N ILE A 33 0.85 5.47 2.85
CA ILE A 33 0.33 5.17 4.18
C ILE A 33 -0.41 6.38 4.76
N GLN A 34 0.19 7.57 4.67
CA GLN A 34 -0.40 8.80 5.23
C GLN A 34 -1.67 9.22 4.49
N GLN A 35 -1.67 9.14 3.16
CA GLN A 35 -2.77 9.63 2.32
C GLN A 35 -3.91 8.61 2.14
N TRP A 36 -3.76 7.36 2.59
CA TRP A 36 -4.69 6.26 2.30
C TRP A 36 -6.17 6.60 2.51
N TRP A 37 -6.48 7.33 3.59
CA TRP A 37 -7.85 7.67 3.96
C TRP A 37 -8.45 8.78 3.10
N ASP A 38 -7.61 9.59 2.46
CA ASP A 38 -8.00 10.69 1.58
C ASP A 38 -8.12 10.24 0.10
N LEU A 39 -7.62 9.05 -0.22
CA LEU A 39 -7.67 8.49 -1.58
C LEU A 39 -9.09 8.06 -1.95
N ASP A 40 -9.47 8.35 -3.20
CA ASP A 40 -10.67 7.80 -3.80
C ASP A 40 -10.52 6.31 -4.17
N SER A 41 -11.63 5.66 -4.54
CA SER A 41 -11.65 4.24 -4.89
C SER A 41 -10.76 3.86 -6.07
N HIS A 42 -10.53 4.77 -7.02
CA HIS A 42 -9.63 4.52 -8.16
C HIS A 42 -8.17 4.58 -7.71
N GLN A 43 -7.79 5.60 -6.95
CA GLN A 43 -6.46 5.76 -6.39
C GLN A 43 -6.10 4.60 -5.45
N LYS A 44 -7.02 4.17 -4.58
CA LYS A 44 -6.81 3.01 -3.70
C LYS A 44 -6.52 1.73 -4.49
N LYS A 45 -7.22 1.49 -5.60
CA LYS A 45 -6.95 0.34 -6.49
C LYS A 45 -5.58 0.43 -7.13
N GLN A 46 -5.15 1.62 -7.54
CA GLN A 46 -3.81 1.82 -8.11
C GLN A 46 -2.71 1.51 -7.08
N VAL A 47 -2.86 1.97 -5.83
CA VAL A 47 -1.92 1.65 -4.76
C VAL A 47 -1.86 0.14 -4.52
N ILE A 48 -3.00 -0.55 -4.46
CA ILE A 48 -3.03 -2.02 -4.29
C ILE A 48 -2.30 -2.74 -5.44
N HIS A 49 -2.48 -2.29 -6.68
CA HIS A 49 -1.79 -2.86 -7.83
C HIS A 49 -0.26 -2.68 -7.70
N GLN A 50 0.18 -1.46 -7.38
CA GLN A 50 1.60 -1.16 -7.20
C GLN A 50 2.23 -1.95 -6.05
N VAL A 51 1.49 -2.13 -4.94
CA VAL A 51 1.92 -2.97 -3.82
C VAL A 51 2.17 -4.41 -4.29
N ALA A 52 1.24 -4.99 -5.05
CA ALA A 52 1.39 -6.35 -5.57
C ALA A 52 2.58 -6.48 -6.55
N GLU A 53 2.81 -5.47 -7.40
CA GLU A 53 3.97 -5.43 -8.29
C GLU A 53 5.30 -5.35 -7.53
N ARG A 54 5.38 -4.49 -6.49
CA ARG A 54 6.57 -4.35 -5.64
C ARG A 54 6.83 -5.64 -4.86
N GLU A 55 5.78 -6.26 -4.32
CA GLU A 55 5.87 -7.54 -3.63
C GLU A 55 6.45 -8.61 -4.56
N ALA A 56 5.92 -8.74 -5.78
CA ALA A 56 6.42 -9.71 -6.75
C ALA A 56 7.91 -9.51 -7.10
N GLN A 57 8.38 -8.26 -7.19
CA GLN A 57 9.78 -7.94 -7.50
C GLN A 57 10.76 -8.29 -6.37
N LEU A 58 10.29 -8.42 -5.12
CA LEU A 58 11.13 -8.76 -3.97
C LEU A 58 11.28 -10.26 -3.76
N PHE A 59 10.45 -11.08 -4.40
CA PHE A 59 10.45 -12.54 -4.25
C PHE A 59 10.96 -13.30 -5.48
N ASP A 60 11.51 -12.60 -6.48
CA ASP A 60 12.35 -13.17 -7.56
C ASP A 60 13.80 -13.41 -7.08
#